data_AF-A0A7J4SNK2-F1
#
_entry.id   AF-A0A7J4SNK2-F1
#
_cell.length_a   1.000
_cell.length_b   1.000
_cell.length_c   1.000
_cell.angle_alpha   90.00
_cell.angle_beta   90.00
_cell.angle_gamma   90.00
#
_symmetry.space_group_name_H-M   'P 1'
#
loop_
_entity.id
_entity.type
_entity.pdbx_description
1 polymer ?
#
loop_
_entity_poly.entity_id
_entity_poly.type
_entity_poly.pdbx_seq_one_letter_code
_entity_poly.pdbx_strand_id
1 'polypeptide(L)'
;MTWKESIAPLLSRIPVVRRPTKHVPFRQKMLWTLLVLVVYFYLTNVTLYGLGGNAQDIFGQFRSILAGEQGSILQLGIGPIVTASIVLQLLAGADLLGLDTSNPADQVIYQGLQKFLVILMVILTGFPM
;
A
#
# COMPACT_ATOMS: atom_id res chain seq x y z
N MET A 1 25.92 13.92 -8.73
CA MET A 1 24.54 13.74 -9.22
C MET A 1 23.88 12.71 -8.33
N THR A 2 23.11 13.19 -7.39
CA THR A 2 22.52 12.35 -6.34
C THR A 2 21.47 11.47 -7.02
N TRP A 3 21.46 10.16 -6.82
CA TRP A 3 20.46 9.25 -7.41
C TRP A 3 19.01 9.74 -7.17
N LYS A 4 18.81 10.52 -6.09
CA LYS A 4 17.60 11.29 -5.77
C LYS A 4 17.12 12.15 -6.95
N GLU A 5 18.01 12.87 -7.64
CA GLU A 5 17.67 13.78 -8.74
C GLU A 5 17.16 13.04 -9.98
N SER A 6 17.68 11.84 -10.23
CA SER A 6 17.25 11.01 -11.36
C SER A 6 15.89 10.33 -11.13
N ILE A 7 15.58 9.97 -9.89
CA ILE A 7 14.37 9.19 -9.55
C ILE A 7 13.22 10.09 -9.05
N ALA A 8 13.52 11.25 -8.46
CA ALA A 8 12.55 12.25 -8.02
C ALA A 8 11.46 12.62 -9.06
N PRO A 9 11.75 12.85 -10.35
CA PRO A 9 10.71 13.21 -11.32
C PRO A 9 9.72 12.08 -11.61
N LEU A 10 10.12 10.82 -11.43
CA LEU A 10 9.23 9.66 -11.59
C LEU A 10 8.38 9.46 -10.34
N LEU A 11 9.00 9.51 -9.15
CA LEU A 11 8.30 9.27 -7.88
C LEU A 11 7.35 10.40 -7.50
N SER A 12 7.66 11.65 -7.85
CA SER A 12 6.80 12.82 -7.58
C SER A 12 5.50 12.83 -8.40
N ARG A 13 5.43 12.05 -9.49
CA ARG A 13 4.19 11.89 -10.28
C ARG A 13 3.19 10.93 -9.64
N ILE A 14 3.62 10.09 -8.70
CA ILE A 14 2.72 9.16 -8.02
C ILE A 14 1.76 9.97 -7.14
N PRO A 15 0.43 9.81 -7.30
CA PRO A 15 -0.54 10.63 -6.59
C PRO A 15 -0.50 10.35 -5.08
N VAL A 16 -0.61 11.41 -4.27
CA VAL A 16 -0.63 11.34 -2.80
C VAL A 16 -1.80 12.14 -2.25
N VAL A 17 -2.44 11.60 -1.21
CA VAL A 17 -3.49 12.30 -0.47
C VAL A 17 -2.83 13.36 0.40
N ARG A 18 -3.16 14.63 0.16
CA ARG A 18 -2.65 15.74 0.97
C ARG A 18 -3.28 15.71 2.36
N ARG A 19 -2.48 16.01 3.38
CA ARG A 19 -2.97 16.16 4.75
C ARG A 19 -3.91 17.39 4.83
N PRO A 20 -5.01 17.32 5.59
CA PRO A 20 -5.88 18.47 5.79
C PRO A 20 -5.11 19.65 6.38
N THR A 21 -5.32 20.86 5.85
CA THR A 21 -4.70 22.10 6.35
C THR A 21 -5.41 22.68 7.57
N LYS A 22 -6.68 22.30 7.77
CA LYS A 22 -7.52 22.73 8.89
C LYS A 22 -7.80 21.57 9.84
N HIS A 23 -8.11 21.92 11.09
CA HIS A 23 -8.56 20.93 12.07
C HIS A 23 -9.82 20.21 11.57
N VAL A 24 -9.77 18.87 11.58
CA VAL A 24 -10.92 18.02 11.21
C VAL A 24 -11.60 17.53 12.49
N PRO A 25 -12.89 17.84 12.71
CA PRO A 25 -13.61 17.45 13.91
C PRO A 25 -13.74 15.92 14.00
N PHE A 26 -13.78 15.39 15.23
CA PHE A 26 -13.83 13.95 15.50
C PHE A 26 -14.98 13.23 14.77
N ARG A 27 -16.19 13.82 14.77
CA ARG A 27 -17.36 13.24 14.09
C ARG A 27 -17.11 13.00 12.59
N GLN A 28 -16.37 13.90 11.94
CA GLN A 28 -16.05 13.76 10.53
C GLN A 28 -14.99 12.68 10.29
N LYS A 29 -13.98 12.56 11.17
CA LYS A 29 -13.02 11.44 11.12
C LYS A 29 -13.73 10.10 11.26
N MET A 30 -14.64 10.00 12.23
CA MET A 30 -15.44 8.79 12.47
C MET A 30 -16.31 8.43 11.27
N LEU A 31 -16.96 9.41 10.62
CA LEU A 31 -17.73 9.20 9.41
C LEU A 31 -16.87 8.63 8.27
N TRP A 32 -15.68 9.18 8.04
CA TRP A 32 -14.75 8.68 7.02
C TRP A 32 -14.28 7.26 7.31
N THR A 33 -13.95 6.95 8.56
CA THR A 33 -13.56 5.59 8.96
C THR A 33 -14.69 4.59 8.70
N LEU A 34 -15.91 4.92 9.09
CA LEU A 34 -17.06 4.05 8.90
C LEU A 34 -17.39 3.86 7.40
N LEU A 35 -17.27 4.91 6.60
CA LEU A 35 -17.46 4.83 5.15
C LEU A 35 -16.44 3.89 4.51
N VAL A 36 -15.15 4.04 4.82
CA VAL A 36 -14.10 3.15 4.30
C VAL A 36 -14.32 1.71 4.74
N LEU A 37 -14.78 1.50 5.98
CA LEU A 37 -15.09 0.16 6.49
C LEU A 37 -16.24 -0.51 5.71
N VAL A 38 -17.31 0.23 5.40
CA VAL A 38 -18.41 -0.27 4.58
C VAL A 38 -17.93 -0.64 3.17
N VAL A 39 -17.11 0.22 2.55
CA VAL A 39 -16.53 -0.06 1.23
C VAL A 39 -15.64 -1.31 1.27
N TYR A 40 -14.84 -1.48 2.32
CA TYR A 40 -14.00 -2.67 2.50
C TYR A 40 -14.83 -3.95 2.54
N PHE A 41 -15.85 -4.04 3.41
CA PHE A 41 -16.70 -5.23 3.49
C PHE A 41 -17.54 -5.46 2.24
N TYR A 42 -17.90 -4.38 1.52
CA TYR A 42 -18.56 -4.53 0.23
C TYR A 42 -17.61 -5.20 -0.79
N LEU A 43 -16.36 -4.73 -0.88
CA LEU A 43 -15.37 -5.26 -1.82
C LEU A 43 -14.94 -6.71 -1.53
N THR A 44 -14.99 -7.17 -0.27
CA THR A 44 -14.72 -8.59 0.05
C THR A 44 -15.77 -9.53 -0.55
N ASN A 45 -16.97 -9.05 -0.89
CA ASN A 45 -18.03 -9.84 -1.51
C ASN A 45 -17.99 -9.81 -3.05
N VAL A 46 -17.12 -8.99 -3.66
CA VAL A 46 -17.00 -8.90 -5.12
C VAL A 46 -16.00 -9.93 -5.59
N THR A 47 -16.47 -10.95 -6.31
CA THR A 47 -15.63 -12.05 -6.77
C THR A 47 -14.77 -11.68 -7.97
N LEU A 48 -13.56 -12.24 -8.01
CA LEU A 48 -12.63 -12.13 -9.13
C LEU A 48 -13.15 -12.99 -10.30
N TYR A 49 -13.28 -12.34 -11.45
CA TYR A 49 -13.68 -13.01 -12.68
C TYR A 49 -12.56 -13.94 -13.18
N GLY A 50 -12.90 -15.15 -13.60
CA GLY A 50 -11.96 -16.09 -14.22
C GLY A 50 -11.23 -17.02 -13.26
N LEU A 51 -11.56 -17.02 -11.96
CA LEU A 51 -11.03 -18.02 -11.03
C LEU A 51 -11.67 -19.38 -11.28
N GLY A 52 -10.89 -20.31 -11.83
CA GLY A 52 -11.24 -21.73 -11.86
C GLY A 52 -11.17 -22.32 -10.44
N GLY A 53 -12.04 -23.29 -10.13
CA GLY A 53 -12.24 -23.86 -8.78
C GLY A 53 -11.02 -24.57 -8.13
N ASN A 54 -9.82 -24.43 -8.68
CA ASN A 54 -8.57 -25.00 -8.19
C ASN A 54 -7.57 -23.93 -7.69
N ALA A 55 -8.00 -22.71 -7.39
CA ALA A 55 -7.13 -21.69 -6.81
C ALA A 55 -6.64 -22.13 -5.41
N GLN A 56 -5.35 -22.46 -5.29
CA GLN A 56 -4.75 -22.82 -4.01
C GLN A 56 -4.73 -21.60 -3.08
N ASP A 57 -5.17 -21.78 -1.84
CA ASP A 57 -5.16 -20.73 -0.83
C ASP A 57 -3.77 -20.57 -0.20
N ILE A 58 -2.84 -19.99 -0.97
CA ILE A 58 -1.45 -19.77 -0.55
C ILE A 58 -1.37 -18.93 0.74
N PHE A 59 -2.39 -18.11 1.03
CA PHE A 59 -2.42 -17.20 2.19
C PHE A 59 -3.35 -17.67 3.32
N GLY A 60 -3.90 -18.88 3.28
CA GLY A 60 -4.97 -19.31 4.21
C GLY A 60 -4.64 -19.08 5.69
N GLN A 61 -3.41 -19.35 6.11
CA GLN A 61 -2.96 -19.16 7.49
C GLN A 61 -2.61 -17.70 7.84
N PHE A 62 -2.34 -16.86 6.83
CA PHE A 62 -2.00 -15.45 6.99
C PHE A 62 -3.17 -14.50 6.78
N ARG A 63 -4.35 -14.97 6.34
CA ARG A 63 -5.50 -14.11 6.03
C ARG A 63 -5.95 -13.20 7.16
N SER A 64 -5.95 -13.70 8.39
CA SER A 64 -6.35 -12.91 9.56
C SER A 64 -5.42 -11.70 9.79
N ILE A 65 -4.15 -11.82 9.40
CA ILE A 65 -3.15 -10.76 9.49
C ILE A 65 -3.21 -9.86 8.25
N LEU A 66 -3.39 -10.48 7.07
CA LEU A 66 -3.37 -9.79 5.78
C LEU A 66 -4.71 -9.12 5.43
N ALA A 67 -5.78 -9.35 6.19
CA ALA A 67 -7.09 -8.76 5.93
C ALA A 67 -7.52 -8.92 4.46
N GLY A 68 -7.28 -10.11 3.90
CA GLY A 68 -7.61 -10.46 2.51
C GLY A 68 -8.63 -11.59 2.47
N GLU A 69 -9.38 -11.69 1.37
CA GLU A 69 -10.42 -12.70 1.18
C GLU A 69 -10.27 -13.40 -0.18
N GLN A 70 -10.12 -14.74 -0.20
CA GLN A 70 -9.88 -15.49 -1.45
C GLN A 70 -10.97 -15.22 -2.44
N GLY A 71 -10.55 -15.13 -3.69
CA GLY A 71 -11.46 -15.03 -4.79
C GLY A 71 -12.30 -13.78 -4.79
N SER A 72 -12.01 -12.82 -3.90
CA SER A 72 -12.50 -11.46 -3.98
C SER A 72 -11.46 -10.54 -4.58
N ILE A 73 -11.87 -9.34 -5.00
CA ILE A 73 -10.93 -8.27 -5.43
C ILE A 73 -9.89 -7.95 -4.34
N LEU A 74 -10.17 -8.27 -3.08
CA LEU A 74 -9.27 -8.10 -1.93
C LEU A 74 -8.44 -9.35 -1.60
N GLN A 75 -8.25 -10.28 -2.54
CA GLN A 75 -7.48 -11.51 -2.33
C GLN A 75 -6.06 -11.28 -1.76
N LEU A 76 -5.38 -10.21 -2.18
CA LEU A 76 -4.04 -9.86 -1.67
C LEU A 76 -4.07 -9.15 -0.29
N GLY A 77 -5.23 -8.64 0.11
CA GLY A 77 -5.40 -7.85 1.32
C GLY A 77 -4.40 -6.69 1.44
N ILE A 78 -3.89 -6.47 2.66
CA ILE A 78 -2.84 -5.47 2.96
C ILE A 78 -1.41 -6.00 2.74
N GLY A 79 -1.25 -7.26 2.34
CA GLY A 79 0.06 -7.92 2.25
C GLY A 79 1.10 -7.15 1.44
N PRO A 80 0.80 -6.73 0.20
CA PRO A 80 1.73 -5.93 -0.60
C PRO A 80 2.17 -4.64 0.09
N ILE A 81 1.27 -3.99 0.84
CA ILE A 81 1.56 -2.74 1.55
C ILE A 81 2.50 -2.98 2.72
N VAL A 82 2.22 -4.01 3.51
CA VAL A 82 3.03 -4.37 4.69
C VAL A 82 4.42 -4.81 4.24
N THR A 83 4.52 -5.71 3.27
CA THR A 83 5.81 -6.21 2.77
C THR A 83 6.66 -5.11 2.17
N ALA A 84 6.09 -4.25 1.31
CA ALA A 84 6.81 -3.11 0.74
C ALA A 84 7.32 -2.15 1.82
N SER A 85 6.50 -1.90 2.85
CA SER A 85 6.85 -1.00 3.96
C SER A 85 7.96 -1.58 4.82
N ILE A 86 7.94 -2.89 5.13
CA ILE A 86 9.01 -3.56 5.88
C ILE A 86 10.34 -3.45 5.13
N VAL A 87 10.36 -3.77 3.83
CA VAL A 87 11.59 -3.65 3.02
C VAL A 87 12.12 -2.22 3.04
N LEU A 88 11.25 -1.23 2.81
CA LEU A 88 11.67 0.16 2.78
C LEU A 88 12.14 0.67 4.14
N GLN A 89 11.48 0.26 5.23
CA GLN A 89 11.88 0.60 6.60
C GLN A 89 13.22 -0.02 6.97
N LEU A 90 13.50 -1.26 6.55
CA LEU A 90 14.81 -1.89 6.76
C LEU A 90 15.92 -1.18 5.99
N LEU A 91 15.68 -0.80 4.72
CA LEU A 91 16.64 -0.03 3.93
C LEU A 91 16.90 1.37 4.50
N ALA A 92 15.86 2.03 5.01
CA ALA A 92 15.99 3.33 5.66
C ALA A 92 16.70 3.22 7.02
N GLY A 93 16.38 2.21 7.82
CA GLY A 93 16.98 1.98 9.14
C GLY A 93 18.46 1.57 9.06
N ALA A 94 18.87 0.90 7.98
CA ALA A 94 20.26 0.60 7.68
C ALA A 94 21.04 1.79 7.06
N ASP A 95 20.40 2.97 6.94
CA ASP A 95 20.92 4.18 6.29
C ASP A 95 21.44 3.97 4.85
N LEU A 96 20.92 2.96 4.16
CA LEU A 96 21.28 2.65 2.77
C LEU A 96 20.63 3.62 1.78
N LEU A 97 19.59 4.33 2.21
CA LEU A 97 18.88 5.31 1.41
C LEU A 97 19.44 6.74 1.59
N GLY A 98 20.06 7.08 2.72
CA GLY A 98 20.52 8.46 2.97
C GLY A 98 19.43 9.53 2.75
N LEU A 99 18.17 9.21 3.08
CA LEU A 99 17.02 10.11 2.98
C LEU A 99 16.79 10.79 4.33
N ASP A 100 16.72 12.12 4.33
CA ASP A 100 16.39 12.89 5.53
C ASP A 100 14.88 13.10 5.62
N THR A 101 14.21 12.28 6.43
CA THR A 101 12.76 12.38 6.62
C THR A 101 12.30 13.66 7.33
N SER A 102 13.21 14.51 7.82
CA SER A 102 12.87 15.86 8.30
C SER A 102 12.65 16.85 7.17
N ASN A 103 13.26 16.62 5.99
CA ASN A 103 13.12 17.46 4.81
C ASN A 103 11.85 17.10 4.02
N PRO A 104 10.94 18.05 3.75
CA PRO A 104 9.73 17.80 2.95
C PRO A 104 10.00 17.18 1.57
N ALA A 105 11.12 17.50 0.91
CA ALA A 105 11.46 16.93 -0.39
C ALA A 105 11.74 15.43 -0.31
N ASP A 106 12.54 15.03 0.69
CA ASP A 106 12.90 13.63 0.93
C ASP A 106 11.71 12.82 1.47
N GLN A 107 10.78 13.45 2.21
CA GLN A 107 9.50 12.82 2.59
C GLN A 107 8.64 12.46 1.36
N VAL A 108 8.63 13.29 0.33
CA VAL A 108 7.90 13.01 -0.92
C VAL A 108 8.55 11.85 -1.67
N ILE A 109 9.89 11.83 -1.74
CA ILE A 109 10.64 10.72 -2.35
C ILE A 109 10.37 9.41 -1.60
N TYR A 110 10.41 9.43 -0.27
CA TYR A 110 10.13 8.25 0.57
C TYR A 110 8.72 7.71 0.34
N GLN A 111 7.70 8.58 0.35
CA GLN A 111 6.31 8.19 0.10
C GLN A 111 6.11 7.67 -1.33
N GLY A 112 6.76 8.29 -2.32
CA GLY A 112 6.75 7.83 -3.70
C GLY A 112 7.37 6.44 -3.83
N LEU A 113 8.54 6.22 -3.22
CA LEU A 113 9.24 4.94 -3.24
C LEU A 113 8.41 3.83 -2.57
N GLN A 114 7.78 4.13 -1.42
CA GLN A 114 6.87 3.20 -0.75
C GLN A 114 5.73 2.78 -1.68
N LYS A 115 5.06 3.72 -2.33
CA LYS A 115 3.94 3.42 -3.24
C LYS A 115 4.38 2.68 -4.49
N PHE A 116 5.55 3.03 -5.04
CA PHE A 116 6.14 2.29 -6.15
C PHE A 116 6.39 0.84 -5.76
N LEU A 117 7.00 0.59 -4.60
CA LEU A 117 7.23 -0.75 -4.07
C LEU A 117 5.91 -1.49 -3.80
N VAL A 118 4.87 -0.81 -3.31
CA VAL A 118 3.53 -1.40 -3.13
C VAL A 118 2.99 -1.91 -4.47
N ILE A 119 3.04 -1.09 -5.52
CA ILE A 119 2.55 -1.48 -6.86
C ILE A 119 3.36 -2.66 -7.40
N LEU A 120 4.68 -2.62 -7.23
CA LEU A 120 5.55 -3.73 -7.61
C LEU A 120 5.17 -5.01 -6.86
N MET A 121 4.95 -4.93 -5.54
CA MET A 121 4.54 -6.08 -4.73
C MET A 121 3.16 -6.60 -5.13
N VAL A 122 2.21 -5.73 -5.49
CA VAL A 122 0.89 -6.14 -6.01
C VAL A 122 1.05 -6.97 -7.28
N ILE A 123 1.89 -6.54 -8.22
CA ILE A 123 2.16 -7.30 -9.45
C ILE A 123 2.85 -8.63 -9.13
N LEU A 124 3.91 -8.61 -8.31
CA LEU A 124 4.70 -9.80 -8.00
C LEU A 124 3.91 -10.87 -7.22
N THR A 125 3.05 -10.44 -6.29
CA THR A 125 2.23 -11.35 -5.50
C THR A 125 0.94 -11.74 -6.20
N GLY A 126 0.38 -10.87 -7.04
CA GLY A 126 -0.86 -11.13 -7.79
C GLY A 126 -0.66 -11.94 -9.07
N PHE A 127 0.44 -11.77 -9.81
CA PHE A 127 0.70 -12.48 -11.06
C PHE A 127 0.76 -14.03 -10.97
N PRO A 128 1.37 -14.63 -9.93
CA PRO A 128 1.46 -16.10 -9.83
C PRO A 128 0.17 -16.78 -9.32
N MET A 129 -0.91 -16.03 -9.06
CA MET A 129 -2.21 -16.53 -8.59
C MET A 129 -3.25 -16.52 -9.70
#